data_AF-A0A368GQN6-F1
#
_entry.id   AF-A0A368GQN6-F1
#
_cell.length_a   1.000
_cell.length_b   1.000
_cell.length_c   1.000
_cell.angle_alpha   90.00
_cell.angle_beta   90.00
_cell.angle_gamma   90.00
#
_symmetry.space_group_name_H-M   'P 1'
#
loop_
_entity.id
_entity.type
_entity.pdbx_description
1 polymer ?
#
loop_
_entity_poly.entity_id
_entity_poly.type
_entity_poly.pdbx_seq_one_letter_code
_entity_poly.pdbx_strand_id
1 'polypeptide(L)'
;LSFSQKQALTASWRLLRPQAPGLFRKVFLELEIVSSKVKQIFYKALCVDAFNKDEENIATMDVHIRLMVKFFDDLLATLDDEAECTKRMKQIGTSHAVLARTCGFTSDIWERLGEISMERICAHELVQKTREAARAWRVLLAVIIDELRGGFDGEARYYKKTSSAEHLDEVANANAGEDDTASNGIQEKMRQLRLEYDSTVPYE
;
A
#
# COMPACT_ATOMS: atom_id res chain seq x y z
N LEU A 1 3.00 24.57 3.07
CA LEU A 1 2.12 25.27 2.08
C LEU A 1 1.75 26.65 2.62
N SER A 2 1.74 27.70 1.80
CA SER A 2 1.26 29.03 2.22
C SER A 2 -0.28 29.05 2.38
N PHE A 3 -0.81 30.08 3.05
CA PHE A 3 -2.26 30.28 3.16
C PHE A 3 -2.96 30.34 1.78
N SER A 4 -2.37 31.07 0.81
CA SER A 4 -2.88 31.17 -0.56
C SER A 4 -2.93 29.82 -1.26
N GLN A 5 -1.89 28.99 -1.08
CA GLN A 5 -1.82 27.64 -1.65
C GLN A 5 -2.88 26.72 -1.04
N LYS A 6 -3.07 26.76 0.29
CA LYS A 6 -4.11 26.00 0.98
C LYS A 6 -5.50 26.38 0.46
N GLN A 7 -5.79 27.67 0.34
CA GLN A 7 -7.07 28.15 -0.20
C GLN A 7 -7.28 27.71 -1.65
N ALA A 8 -6.23 27.79 -2.48
CA ALA A 8 -6.28 27.35 -3.87
C ALA A 8 -6.54 25.84 -4.00
N LEU A 9 -5.91 25.02 -3.15
CA LEU A 9 -6.15 23.57 -3.06
C LEU A 9 -7.59 23.28 -2.69
N THR A 10 -8.10 23.85 -1.60
CA THR A 10 -9.48 23.63 -1.14
C THR A 10 -10.51 24.06 -2.20
N ALA A 11 -10.31 25.22 -2.81
CA ALA A 11 -11.23 25.73 -3.83
C ALA A 11 -11.25 24.87 -5.10
N SER A 12 -10.07 24.46 -5.58
CA SER A 12 -9.96 23.61 -6.78
C SER A 12 -10.40 22.17 -6.53
N TRP A 13 -10.10 21.61 -5.35
CA TRP A 13 -10.59 20.29 -4.96
C TRP A 13 -12.10 20.23 -4.90
N ARG A 14 -12.77 21.25 -4.33
CA ARG A 14 -14.24 21.29 -4.30
C ARG A 14 -14.87 21.13 -5.69
N LEU A 15 -14.22 21.65 -6.72
CA LEU A 15 -14.67 21.51 -8.11
C LEU A 15 -14.26 20.17 -8.73
N LEU A 16 -13.05 19.68 -8.41
CA LEU A 16 -12.50 18.43 -8.94
C LEU A 16 -13.15 17.18 -8.31
N ARG A 17 -13.53 17.24 -7.04
CA ARG A 17 -14.00 16.12 -6.22
C ARG A 17 -15.10 15.28 -6.88
N PRO A 18 -16.15 15.85 -7.51
CA PRO A 18 -17.16 15.04 -8.20
C PRO A 18 -16.60 14.20 -9.35
N GLN A 19 -15.50 14.63 -9.97
CA GLN A 19 -14.81 13.93 -11.07
C GLN A 19 -13.66 13.04 -10.57
N ALA A 20 -13.27 13.19 -9.30
CA ALA A 20 -12.11 12.51 -8.72
C ALA A 20 -12.18 10.97 -8.81
N PRO A 21 -13.34 10.29 -8.61
CA PRO A 21 -13.40 8.84 -8.79
C PRO A 21 -13.00 8.40 -10.21
N GLY A 22 -13.47 9.12 -11.23
CA GLY A 22 -13.12 8.84 -12.63
C GLY A 22 -11.66 9.14 -12.93
N LEU A 23 -11.12 10.21 -12.34
CA LEU A 23 -9.71 10.56 -12.45
C LEU A 23 -8.81 9.51 -11.79
N PHE A 24 -9.06 9.11 -10.54
CA PHE A 24 -8.26 8.09 -9.87
C PHE A 24 -8.37 6.71 -10.51
N ARG A 25 -9.52 6.37 -11.09
CA ARG A 25 -9.63 5.16 -11.92
C ARG A 25 -8.63 5.19 -13.07
N LYS A 26 -8.52 6.32 -13.79
CA LYS A 26 -7.53 6.46 -14.88
C LYS A 26 -6.09 6.36 -14.35
N VAL A 27 -5.81 6.94 -13.19
CA VAL A 27 -4.49 6.85 -12.54
C VAL A 27 -4.14 5.38 -12.23
N PHE A 28 -5.04 4.63 -11.59
CA PHE A 28 -4.77 3.23 -11.24
C PHE A 28 -4.69 2.32 -12.46
N LEU A 29 -5.54 2.52 -13.48
CA LEU A 29 -5.45 1.73 -14.72
C LEU A 29 -4.13 1.95 -15.45
N GLU A 30 -3.63 3.19 -15.48
CA GLU A 30 -2.32 3.47 -16.05
C GLU A 30 -1.19 2.88 -15.21
N LEU A 31 -1.33 2.91 -13.89
CA LEU A 31 -0.38 2.28 -12.98
C LEU A 31 -0.29 0.76 -13.23
N GLU A 32 -1.42 0.08 -13.48
CA GLU A 32 -1.44 -1.34 -13.87
C GLU A 32 -0.77 -1.61 -15.22
N ILE A 33 -0.86 -0.67 -16.16
CA ILE A 33 -0.22 -0.78 -17.48
C ILE A 33 1.30 -0.69 -17.32
N VAL A 34 1.80 0.27 -16.53
CA VAL A 34 3.25 0.46 -16.35
C VAL A 34 3.85 -0.52 -15.35
N SER A 35 3.04 -1.13 -14.46
CA SER A 35 3.48 -2.11 -13.47
C SER A 35 2.55 -3.34 -13.43
N SER A 36 3.02 -4.44 -14.03
CA SER A 36 2.33 -5.73 -13.99
C SER A 36 2.14 -6.26 -12.55
N LYS A 37 2.98 -5.83 -11.60
CA LYS A 37 2.85 -6.15 -10.17
C LYS A 37 1.60 -5.53 -9.56
N VAL A 38 1.29 -4.27 -9.90
CA VAL A 38 0.08 -3.61 -9.41
C VAL A 38 -1.17 -4.32 -9.92
N LYS A 39 -1.17 -4.68 -11.22
CA LYS A 39 -2.25 -5.48 -11.81
C LYS A 39 -2.44 -6.82 -11.08
N GLN A 40 -1.35 -7.53 -10.78
CA GLN A 40 -1.40 -8.78 -10.04
C GLN A 40 -1.93 -8.59 -8.60
N ILE A 41 -1.59 -7.50 -7.94
CA ILE A 41 -2.05 -7.20 -6.58
C ILE A 41 -3.55 -6.96 -6.56
N PHE A 42 -4.07 -6.10 -7.43
CA PHE A 42 -5.52 -5.87 -7.50
C PHE A 42 -6.28 -7.11 -7.95
N TYR A 43 -5.72 -7.92 -8.86
CA TYR A 43 -6.31 -9.19 -9.23
C TYR A 43 -6.38 -10.17 -8.05
N LYS A 44 -5.30 -10.31 -7.27
CA LYS A 44 -5.30 -11.12 -6.06
C LYS A 44 -6.34 -10.62 -5.04
N ALA A 45 -6.43 -9.30 -4.86
CA ALA A 45 -7.43 -8.70 -3.97
C ALA A 45 -8.86 -9.02 -4.42
N LEU A 46 -9.15 -8.94 -5.72
CA LEU A 46 -10.44 -9.33 -6.30
C LEU A 46 -10.74 -10.83 -6.09
N CYS A 47 -9.75 -11.70 -6.26
CA CYS A 47 -9.93 -13.13 -5.99
C CYS A 47 -10.24 -13.38 -4.51
N VAL A 48 -9.49 -12.77 -3.59
CA VAL A 48 -9.73 -12.92 -2.15
C VAL A 48 -11.10 -12.38 -1.76
N ASP A 49 -11.48 -11.22 -2.29
CA ASP A 49 -12.78 -10.59 -2.08
C ASP A 49 -13.94 -11.51 -2.52
N ALA A 50 -13.81 -12.19 -3.66
CA ALA A 50 -14.83 -13.12 -4.15
C ALA A 50 -15.11 -14.32 -3.21
N PHE A 51 -14.17 -14.65 -2.31
CA PHE A 51 -14.33 -15.69 -1.30
C PHE A 51 -14.51 -15.13 0.12
N ASN A 52 -14.39 -13.82 0.29
CA ASN A 52 -14.50 -13.18 1.58
C ASN A 52 -15.97 -12.90 1.90
N LYS A 53 -16.42 -13.28 3.09
CA LYS A 53 -17.78 -13.00 3.58
C LYS A 53 -17.84 -11.71 4.40
N ASP A 54 -16.69 -11.19 4.81
CA ASP A 54 -16.57 -10.02 5.68
C ASP A 54 -16.16 -8.77 4.88
N GLU A 55 -16.96 -7.72 4.92
CA GLU A 55 -16.73 -6.48 4.14
C GLU A 55 -15.52 -5.66 4.61
N GLU A 56 -14.92 -5.98 5.77
CA GLU A 56 -13.89 -5.13 6.39
C GLU A 56 -12.51 -5.20 5.71
N ASN A 57 -12.22 -6.24 4.92
CA ASN A 57 -10.87 -6.50 4.38
C ASN A 57 -10.78 -6.42 2.84
N ILE A 58 -11.65 -5.64 2.22
CA ILE A 58 -11.71 -5.50 0.76
C ILE A 58 -10.69 -4.46 0.29
N ALA A 59 -9.75 -4.87 -0.56
CA ALA A 59 -8.68 -4.01 -1.11
C ALA A 59 -8.69 -3.96 -2.65
N THR A 60 -9.88 -4.01 -3.26
CA THR A 60 -10.04 -3.93 -4.72
C THR A 60 -9.75 -2.53 -5.25
N MET A 61 -9.51 -2.38 -6.57
CA MET A 61 -9.27 -1.08 -7.18
C MET A 61 -10.41 -0.10 -6.92
N ASP A 62 -11.67 -0.53 -7.00
CA ASP A 62 -12.81 0.34 -6.72
C ASP A 62 -12.87 0.80 -5.26
N VAL A 63 -12.42 -0.02 -4.30
CA VAL A 63 -12.22 0.43 -2.91
C VAL A 63 -11.10 1.46 -2.85
N HIS A 64 -9.96 1.20 -3.47
CA HIS A 64 -8.83 2.14 -3.49
C HIS A 64 -9.20 3.48 -4.13
N ILE A 65 -10.04 3.51 -5.17
CA ILE A 65 -10.56 4.76 -5.75
C ILE A 65 -11.35 5.56 -4.71
N ARG A 66 -12.22 4.91 -3.93
CA ARG A 66 -12.99 5.58 -2.86
C ARG A 66 -12.07 6.07 -1.74
N LEU A 67 -11.10 5.23 -1.34
CA LEU A 67 -10.11 5.59 -0.33
C LEU A 67 -9.25 6.78 -0.76
N MET A 68 -8.86 6.87 -2.04
CA MET A 68 -8.12 8.02 -2.57
C MET A 68 -8.94 9.32 -2.48
N VAL A 69 -10.22 9.29 -2.86
CA VAL A 69 -11.10 10.47 -2.73
C VAL A 69 -11.23 10.87 -1.26
N LYS A 70 -11.49 9.91 -0.37
CA LYS A 70 -11.59 10.15 1.07
C LYS A 70 -10.27 10.70 1.64
N PHE A 71 -9.14 10.16 1.22
CA PHE A 71 -7.82 10.61 1.64
C PHE A 71 -7.62 12.09 1.31
N PHE A 72 -7.94 12.54 0.08
CA PHE A 72 -7.86 13.95 -0.27
C PHE A 72 -8.90 14.81 0.47
N ASP A 73 -10.12 14.32 0.68
CA ASP A 73 -11.11 15.02 1.51
C ASP A 73 -10.57 15.29 2.93
N ASP A 74 -10.07 14.24 3.59
CA ASP A 74 -9.60 14.31 4.97
C ASP A 74 -8.28 15.11 5.08
N LEU A 75 -7.36 14.95 4.12
CA LEU A 75 -6.09 15.67 4.07
C LEU A 75 -6.32 17.16 3.87
N LEU A 76 -7.19 17.54 2.92
CA LEU A 76 -7.46 18.95 2.62
C LEU A 76 -8.25 19.64 3.75
N ALA A 77 -9.04 18.90 4.51
CA ALA A 77 -9.71 19.39 5.71
C ALA A 77 -8.75 19.63 6.90
N THR A 78 -7.56 19.03 6.88
CA THR A 78 -6.59 19.05 8.00
C THR A 78 -5.25 19.70 7.64
N LEU A 79 -5.16 20.45 6.53
CA LEU A 79 -3.92 21.08 6.04
C LEU A 79 -3.24 22.05 7.01
N ASP A 80 -3.93 22.49 8.06
CA ASP A 80 -3.36 23.32 9.12
C ASP A 80 -2.57 22.53 10.16
N ASP A 81 -2.80 21.22 10.25
CA ASP A 81 -2.02 20.30 11.08
C ASP A 81 -1.06 19.47 10.20
N GLU A 82 0.12 20.05 9.95
CA GLU A 82 1.16 19.42 9.14
C GLU A 82 1.67 18.10 9.73
N ALA A 83 1.72 17.99 11.06
CA ALA A 83 2.20 16.80 11.75
C ALA A 83 1.22 15.63 11.57
N GLU A 84 -0.09 15.88 11.73
CA GLU A 84 -1.12 14.88 11.50
C GLU A 84 -1.19 14.47 10.01
N CYS A 85 -1.09 15.44 9.08
CA CYS A 85 -1.03 15.15 7.65
C CYS A 85 0.14 14.21 7.34
N THR A 86 1.34 14.55 7.81
CA THR A 86 2.58 13.77 7.61
C THR A 86 2.44 12.37 8.18
N LYS A 87 1.96 12.27 9.42
CA LYS A 87 1.73 10.99 10.10
C LYS A 87 0.78 10.10 9.31
N ARG A 88 -0.34 10.64 8.83
CA ARG A 88 -1.34 9.89 8.04
C ARG A 88 -0.74 9.36 6.74
N MET A 89 0.00 10.20 6.00
CA MET A 89 0.66 9.79 4.76
C MET A 89 1.68 8.68 5.00
N LYS A 90 2.53 8.81 6.03
CA LYS A 90 3.47 7.75 6.41
C LYS A 90 2.77 6.44 6.78
N GLN A 91 1.69 6.51 7.56
CA GLN A 91 0.92 5.33 7.97
C GLN A 91 0.36 4.54 6.77
N ILE A 92 -0.12 5.24 5.73
CA ILE A 92 -0.55 4.57 4.49
C ILE A 92 0.64 3.86 3.83
N GLY A 93 1.80 4.51 3.75
CA GLY A 93 3.02 3.88 3.24
C GLY A 93 3.40 2.61 4.01
N THR A 94 3.42 2.70 5.34
CA THR A 94 3.70 1.60 6.26
C THR A 94 2.72 0.43 6.09
N SER A 95 1.42 0.69 5.95
CA SER A 95 0.43 -0.39 5.78
C SER A 95 0.63 -1.18 4.47
N HIS A 96 1.17 -0.55 3.43
CA HIS A 96 1.48 -1.21 2.17
C HIS A 96 2.81 -2.00 2.21
N ALA A 97 3.65 -1.83 3.23
CA ALA A 97 4.95 -2.50 3.32
C ALA A 97 4.85 -4.03 3.40
N VAL A 98 3.72 -4.56 3.90
CA VAL A 98 3.44 -6.00 3.90
C VAL A 98 3.48 -6.60 2.48
N LEU A 99 3.07 -5.82 1.47
CA LEU A 99 3.04 -6.24 0.07
C LEU A 99 4.45 -6.41 -0.52
N ALA A 100 5.48 -5.83 0.11
CA ALA A 100 6.86 -6.01 -0.32
C ALA A 100 7.29 -7.48 -0.25
N ARG A 101 6.83 -8.21 0.78
CA ARG A 101 7.14 -9.63 0.96
C ARG A 101 6.23 -10.53 0.12
N THR A 102 4.93 -10.25 0.12
CA THR A 102 3.91 -11.18 -0.40
C THR A 102 3.65 -11.01 -1.90
N CYS A 103 3.88 -9.81 -2.42
CA CYS A 103 3.53 -9.44 -3.79
C CYS A 103 4.66 -8.77 -4.57
N GLY A 104 5.83 -8.57 -3.94
CA GLY A 104 6.96 -7.89 -4.56
C GLY A 104 6.68 -6.42 -4.83
N PHE A 105 5.87 -5.77 -3.99
CA PHE A 105 5.66 -4.32 -4.05
C PHE A 105 6.97 -3.59 -3.71
N THR A 106 7.35 -2.60 -4.50
CA THR A 106 8.60 -1.84 -4.32
C THR A 106 8.34 -0.35 -4.26
N SER A 107 9.35 0.40 -3.80
CA SER A 107 9.30 1.86 -3.79
C SER A 107 9.12 2.49 -5.18
N ASP A 108 9.54 1.83 -6.26
CA ASP A 108 9.35 2.32 -7.64
C ASP A 108 7.85 2.45 -7.98
N ILE A 109 6.99 1.59 -7.42
CA ILE A 109 5.53 1.69 -7.63
C ILE A 109 4.98 3.03 -7.09
N TRP A 110 5.50 3.52 -5.96
CA TRP A 110 5.13 4.83 -5.42
C TRP A 110 5.60 5.97 -6.32
N GLU A 111 6.82 5.86 -6.88
CA GLU A 111 7.33 6.84 -7.84
C GLU A 111 6.43 6.91 -9.09
N ARG A 112 6.08 5.75 -9.67
CA ARG A 112 5.16 5.68 -10.82
C ARG A 112 3.78 6.23 -10.51
N LEU A 113 3.22 5.90 -9.33
CA LEU A 113 1.95 6.48 -8.89
C LEU A 113 2.05 8.02 -8.81
N GLY A 114 3.18 8.52 -8.31
CA GLY A 114 3.46 9.95 -8.21
C GLY A 114 3.55 10.64 -9.57
N GLU A 115 4.32 10.08 -10.51
CA GLU A 115 4.45 10.58 -11.88
C GLU A 115 3.09 10.66 -12.57
N ILE A 116 2.31 9.57 -12.54
CA ILE A 116 1.00 9.49 -13.17
C ILE A 116 0.01 10.47 -12.50
N SER A 117 -0.01 10.51 -11.17
CA SER A 117 -0.89 11.42 -10.42
C SER A 117 -0.54 12.87 -10.72
N MET A 118 0.76 13.20 -10.78
CA MET A 118 1.26 14.52 -11.12
C MET A 118 0.79 14.93 -12.52
N GLU A 119 0.94 14.06 -13.52
CA GLU A 119 0.50 14.31 -14.88
C GLU A 119 -1.01 14.53 -14.94
N ARG A 120 -1.80 13.59 -14.40
CA ARG A 120 -3.26 13.60 -14.56
C ARG A 120 -3.95 14.68 -13.74
N ILE A 121 -3.56 14.87 -12.48
CA ILE A 121 -4.16 15.90 -11.62
C ILE A 121 -3.70 17.28 -12.08
N CYS A 122 -2.40 17.48 -12.33
CA CYS A 122 -1.93 18.80 -12.73
C CYS A 122 -2.37 19.16 -14.15
N ALA A 123 -2.60 18.22 -15.07
CA ALA A 123 -3.17 18.55 -16.38
C ALA A 123 -4.68 18.83 -16.34
N HIS A 124 -5.36 18.55 -15.23
CA HIS A 124 -6.80 18.72 -15.14
C HIS A 124 -7.20 20.20 -15.25
N GLU A 125 -8.17 20.52 -16.12
CA GLU A 125 -8.60 21.91 -16.39
C GLU A 125 -8.96 22.68 -15.13
N LEU A 126 -9.66 22.05 -14.18
CA LEU A 126 -10.05 22.66 -12.89
C LEU A 126 -8.86 23.04 -12.00
N VAL A 127 -7.75 22.30 -12.09
CA VAL A 127 -6.49 22.61 -11.40
C VAL A 127 -5.72 23.70 -12.14
N GLN A 128 -5.78 23.69 -13.47
CA GLN A 128 -5.12 24.68 -14.34
C GLN A 128 -5.81 26.05 -14.38
N LYS A 129 -7.03 26.19 -13.81
CA LYS A 129 -7.76 27.46 -13.76
C LYS A 129 -6.95 28.61 -13.16
N THR A 130 -6.06 28.33 -12.19
CA THR A 130 -5.16 29.34 -11.64
C THR A 130 -3.74 28.80 -11.52
N ARG A 131 -2.75 29.68 -11.75
CA ARG A 131 -1.33 29.33 -11.58
C ARG A 131 -1.03 28.89 -10.14
N GLU A 132 -1.70 29.50 -9.18
CA GLU A 132 -1.53 29.18 -7.75
C GLU A 132 -2.05 27.79 -7.42
N ALA A 133 -3.23 27.39 -7.91
CA ALA A 133 -3.75 26.04 -7.73
C ALA A 133 -2.81 25.00 -8.35
N ALA A 134 -2.42 25.21 -9.61
CA ALA A 134 -1.48 24.31 -10.30
C ALA A 134 -0.14 24.17 -9.55
N ARG A 135 0.38 25.25 -8.96
CA ARG A 135 1.60 25.18 -8.13
C ARG A 135 1.36 24.43 -6.82
N ALA A 136 0.27 24.73 -6.14
CA ALA A 136 -0.07 24.11 -4.86
C ALA A 136 -0.29 22.60 -5.00
N TRP A 137 -0.97 22.14 -6.06
CA TRP A 137 -1.15 20.72 -6.34
C TRP A 137 0.17 19.99 -6.59
N ARG A 138 1.10 20.58 -7.34
CA ARG A 138 2.43 19.97 -7.55
C ARG A 138 3.19 19.79 -6.24
N VAL A 139 3.18 20.82 -5.39
CA VAL A 139 3.84 20.76 -4.08
C VAL A 139 3.18 19.71 -3.18
N LEU A 140 1.84 19.70 -3.11
CA LEU A 140 1.11 18.74 -2.30
C LEU A 140 1.36 17.29 -2.75
N LEU A 141 1.30 17.03 -4.06
CA LEU A 141 1.51 15.69 -4.59
C LEU A 141 2.95 15.19 -4.37
N ALA A 142 3.95 16.07 -4.51
CA ALA A 142 5.33 15.71 -4.19
C ALA A 142 5.47 15.27 -2.72
N VAL A 143 4.93 16.07 -1.80
CA VAL A 143 4.93 15.74 -0.36
C VAL A 143 4.18 14.43 -0.09
N ILE A 144 3.00 14.22 -0.69
CA ILE A 144 2.24 12.98 -0.52
C ILE A 144 3.09 11.77 -0.89
N ILE A 145 3.73 11.80 -2.06
CA ILE A 145 4.51 10.67 -2.56
C ILE A 145 5.77 10.45 -1.72
N ASP A 146 6.46 11.51 -1.34
CA ASP A 146 7.65 11.43 -0.48
C ASP A 146 7.32 10.79 0.88
N GLU A 147 6.20 11.17 1.50
CA GLU A 147 5.80 10.66 2.80
C GLU A 147 5.25 9.22 2.74
N LEU A 148 4.47 8.89 1.70
CA LEU A 148 4.04 7.50 1.44
C LEU A 148 5.24 6.58 1.24
N ARG A 149 6.20 7.00 0.41
CA ARG A 149 7.44 6.27 0.18
C ARG A 149 8.26 6.14 1.46
N GLY A 150 8.42 7.24 2.20
CA GLY A 150 9.19 7.26 3.44
C GLY A 150 8.64 6.28 4.48
N GLY A 151 7.31 6.24 4.66
CA GLY A 151 6.65 5.27 5.52
C GLY A 151 6.84 3.82 5.05
N PHE A 152 6.70 3.58 3.74
CA PHE A 152 6.91 2.27 3.13
C PHE A 152 8.34 1.77 3.30
N ASP A 153 9.35 2.57 2.92
CA ASP A 153 10.76 2.19 2.98
C ASP A 153 11.24 1.99 4.43
N GLY A 154 10.70 2.77 5.37
CA GLY A 154 10.93 2.57 6.80
C GLY A 154 10.56 1.16 7.24
N GLU A 155 9.32 0.75 6.97
CA GLU A 155 8.78 -0.54 7.41
C GLU A 155 9.30 -1.72 6.57
N ALA A 156 9.41 -1.58 5.25
CA ALA A 156 9.89 -2.62 4.37
C ALA A 156 11.35 -3.02 4.68
N ARG A 157 12.18 -2.08 5.16
CA ARG A 157 13.55 -2.37 5.62
C ARG A 157 13.56 -3.13 6.94
N TYR A 158 12.68 -2.79 7.88
CA TYR A 158 12.52 -3.55 9.13
C TYR A 158 12.21 -5.01 8.80
N TYR A 159 11.27 -5.22 7.89
CA TYR A 159 10.87 -6.54 7.43
C TYR A 159 11.97 -7.37 6.76
N LYS A 160 12.87 -6.74 5.98
CA LYS A 160 14.03 -7.44 5.44
C LYS A 160 15.02 -7.86 6.54
N LYS A 161 15.24 -6.99 7.53
CA LYS A 161 16.16 -7.26 8.64
C LYS A 161 15.67 -8.39 9.54
N THR A 162 14.39 -8.42 9.91
CA THR A 162 13.86 -9.52 10.74
C THR A 162 13.92 -10.84 9.99
N SER A 163 13.56 -10.87 8.70
CA SER A 163 13.63 -12.09 7.89
C SER A 163 15.07 -12.59 7.72
N SER A 164 16.05 -11.70 7.57
CA SER A 164 17.47 -12.09 7.54
C SER A 164 17.99 -12.56 8.90
N ALA A 165 17.54 -11.96 10.00
CA ALA A 165 17.89 -12.40 11.35
C ALA A 165 17.28 -13.77 11.69
N GLU A 166 16.01 -13.99 11.36
CA GLU A 166 15.32 -15.28 11.48
C GLU A 166 16.04 -16.36 10.66
N HIS A 167 16.45 -16.05 9.43
CA HIS A 167 17.21 -16.98 8.58
C HIS A 167 18.62 -17.27 9.15
N LEU A 168 19.27 -16.29 9.76
CA LEU A 168 20.57 -16.49 10.42
C LEU A 168 20.43 -17.31 11.69
N ASP A 169 19.35 -17.15 12.47
CA ASP A 169 19.07 -17.98 13.64
C ASP A 169 18.72 -19.42 13.23
N GLU A 170 18.00 -19.62 12.12
CA GLU A 170 17.76 -20.95 11.55
C GLU A 170 19.05 -21.62 11.08
N VAL A 171 19.93 -20.89 10.38
CA VAL A 171 21.22 -21.41 9.89
C VAL A 171 22.22 -21.61 11.03
N ALA A 172 22.23 -20.75 12.05
CA ALA A 172 23.06 -20.91 13.24
C ALA A 172 22.60 -22.10 14.09
N ASN A 173 21.29 -22.32 14.24
CA ASN A 173 20.76 -23.52 14.89
C ASN A 173 20.99 -24.79 14.06
N ALA A 174 21.00 -24.70 12.73
CA ALA A 174 21.34 -25.83 11.86
C ALA A 174 22.84 -26.18 11.91
N ASN A 175 23.72 -25.18 12.01
CA ASN A 175 25.18 -25.40 12.09
C ASN A 175 25.67 -25.73 13.51
N ALA A 176 24.86 -25.49 14.55
CA ALA A 176 25.17 -25.90 15.93
C ALA A 176 24.83 -27.37 16.23
N GLY A 177 24.36 -28.13 15.24
CA GLY A 177 23.88 -29.50 15.42
C GLY A 177 24.30 -30.45 14.30
N GLU A 178 25.61 -30.66 14.10
CA GLU A 178 26.08 -31.96 13.63
C GLU A 178 26.10 -32.92 14.82
N ASP A 179 24.97 -33.57 15.10
CA ASP A 179 24.90 -35.03 15.24
C ASP A 179 23.42 -35.50 15.37
N ASP A 180 23.00 -36.35 14.42
CA ASP A 180 21.86 -37.29 14.45
C ASP A 180 20.41 -36.84 14.82
N THR A 181 20.13 -35.58 15.16
CA THR A 181 18.79 -35.19 15.69
C THR A 181 17.79 -34.66 14.65
N ALA A 182 18.24 -34.20 13.48
CA ALA A 182 17.37 -33.58 12.46
C ALA A 182 16.38 -34.55 11.81
N SER A 183 16.76 -35.83 11.66
CA SER A 183 15.89 -36.89 11.13
C SER A 183 14.69 -37.14 12.07
N ASN A 184 14.92 -37.07 13.38
CA ASN A 184 13.88 -37.27 14.38
C ASN A 184 12.86 -36.13 14.43
N GLY A 185 13.30 -34.87 14.24
CA GLY A 185 12.39 -33.72 14.26
C GLY A 185 11.40 -33.69 13.09
N ILE A 186 11.85 -34.10 11.89
CA ILE A 186 10.98 -34.19 10.71
C ILE A 186 10.01 -35.36 10.85
N GLN A 187 10.47 -36.51 11.35
CA GLN A 187 9.60 -37.66 11.62
C GLN A 187 8.55 -37.35 12.70
N GLU A 188 8.92 -36.59 13.72
CA GLU A 188 8.01 -36.13 14.78
C GLU A 188 6.92 -35.20 14.23
N LYS A 189 7.31 -34.20 13.42
CA LYS A 189 6.36 -33.30 12.75
C LYS A 189 5.40 -34.04 11.82
N MET A 190 5.91 -35.02 11.06
CA MET A 190 5.09 -35.86 10.19
C MET A 190 4.14 -36.76 10.97
N ARG A 191 4.53 -37.20 12.18
CA ARG A 191 3.66 -37.97 13.08
C ARG A 191 2.55 -37.10 13.67
N GLN A 192 2.88 -35.87 14.06
CA GLN A 192 1.93 -34.93 14.64
C GLN A 192 0.86 -34.50 13.62
N LEU A 193 1.26 -34.23 12.38
CA LEU A 193 0.34 -33.94 11.28
C LEU A 193 -0.58 -35.12 10.94
N ARG A 194 -0.13 -36.37 11.09
CA ARG A 194 -0.99 -37.56 10.91
C ARG A 194 -2.05 -37.68 12.01
N LEU A 195 -1.67 -37.40 13.26
CA LEU A 195 -2.60 -37.43 14.40
C LEU A 195 -3.67 -36.33 14.31
N GLU A 196 -3.30 -35.13 13.85
CA GLU A 196 -4.25 -34.03 13.65
C GLU A 196 -5.21 -34.27 12.48
N TYR A 197 -4.73 -34.95 11.42
CA TYR A 197 -5.56 -35.37 10.30
C TYR A 197 -6.60 -36.42 10.72
N ASP A 198 -6.20 -37.45 11.46
CA ASP A 198 -7.13 -38.49 11.95
C ASP A 198 -8.16 -37.94 12.95
N SER A 199 -7.86 -36.85 13.67
CA SER A 199 -8.78 -36.22 14.62
C SER A 199 -9.85 -35.33 13.97
N THR A 200 -9.68 -34.94 12.70
CA THR A 200 -10.56 -33.98 12.02
C THR A 200 -11.43 -34.59 10.92
N VAL A 201 -11.28 -35.88 10.64
CA VAL A 201 -12.18 -36.62 9.74
C VAL A 201 -13.30 -37.28 10.57
N PRO A 202 -14.56 -36.87 10.42
CA PRO A 202 -15.67 -37.60 11.02
C PRO A 202 -15.75 -38.98 10.38
N TYR A 203 -15.59 -40.04 11.17
CA TYR A 203 -16.08 -41.36 10.78
C TYR A 203 -17.61 -41.26 10.64
N GLU A 204 -18.14 -41.79 9.53
CA GLU A 204 -19.56 -41.75 9.13
C GLU A 204 -20.57 -41.91 10.26
#